data_AF-A0A2I0N6S1-F1
#
_entry.id   AF-A0A2I0N6S1-F1
#
_cell.length_a   1.000
_cell.length_b   1.000
_cell.length_c   1.000
_cell.angle_alpha   90.00
_cell.angle_beta   90.00
_cell.angle_gamma   90.00
#
_symmetry.space_group_name_H-M   'P 1'
#
loop_
_entity.id
_entity.type
_entity.pdbx_description
1 polymer ?
#
loop_
_entity_poly.entity_id
_entity_poly.type
_entity_poly.pdbx_seq_one_letter_code
_entity_poly.pdbx_strand_id
1 'polypeptide(L)'
;MDEKRLRCMVLFGLLMAEMYLTFGLLQVVFGITGRGILLIPGDIVGGAILALIGSVFLAGVAVWLGPRGEDAGAYVHVGAWLGVIFCLVRFVFLAANALAFGLGMEDFGEWRITDDMVPMLYLALFPLAAMLRWRTKSRKEMRGNDKEDEKVNRGQDDTGVSTREESK
;
A
#
# COMPACT_ATOMS: atom_id res chain seq x y z
N MET A 1 -11.91 -9.06 13.41
CA MET A 1 -11.15 -9.39 12.17
C MET A 1 -10.66 -10.82 12.29
N ASP A 2 -10.82 -11.67 11.26
CA ASP A 2 -10.38 -13.08 11.32
C ASP A 2 -8.89 -13.19 11.68
N GLU A 3 -8.54 -14.09 12.58
CA GLU A 3 -7.16 -14.35 13.03
C GLU A 3 -6.21 -14.63 11.85
N LYS A 4 -6.70 -15.34 10.81
CA LYS A 4 -5.94 -15.60 9.58
C LYS A 4 -5.63 -14.31 8.79
N ARG A 5 -6.55 -13.34 8.75
CA ARG A 5 -6.32 -12.04 8.07
C ARG A 5 -5.26 -11.23 8.80
N LEU A 6 -5.32 -11.22 10.13
CA LEU A 6 -4.36 -10.51 10.98
C LEU A 6 -2.94 -11.07 10.78
N ARG A 7 -2.75 -12.39 10.80
CA ARG A 7 -1.44 -13.03 10.54
C ARG A 7 -0.86 -12.67 9.16
N CYS A 8 -1.69 -12.68 8.11
CA CYS A 8 -1.24 -12.27 6.77
C CYS A 8 -0.83 -10.80 6.71
N MET A 9 -1.55 -9.90 7.39
CA MET A 9 -1.20 -8.48 7.45
C MET A 9 0.11 -8.24 8.19
N VAL A 10 0.36 -8.99 9.25
CA VAL A 10 1.60 -8.91 10.03
C VAL A 10 2.79 -9.43 9.23
N LEU A 11 2.66 -10.58 8.57
CA LEU A 11 3.70 -11.11 7.68
C LEU A 11 4.03 -10.14 6.55
N PHE A 12 3.00 -9.53 5.96
CA PHE A 12 3.18 -8.47 4.98
C PHE A 12 3.91 -7.27 5.59
N GLY A 13 3.46 -6.77 6.74
CA GLY A 13 4.11 -5.66 7.44
C GLY A 13 5.57 -5.94 7.76
N LEU A 14 5.92 -7.15 8.22
CA LEU A 14 7.28 -7.55 8.50
C LEU A 14 8.15 -7.53 7.23
N LEU A 15 7.68 -8.15 6.15
CA LEU A 15 8.38 -8.18 4.86
C LEU A 15 8.59 -6.76 4.33
N MET A 16 7.56 -5.92 4.39
CA MET A 16 7.64 -4.52 3.94
C MET A 16 8.60 -3.71 4.81
N ALA A 17 8.58 -3.90 6.14
CA ALA A 17 9.50 -3.23 7.05
C ALA A 17 10.96 -3.58 6.72
N GLU A 18 11.25 -4.87 6.56
CA GLU A 18 12.59 -5.36 6.21
C GLU A 18 13.08 -4.75 4.89
N MET A 19 12.25 -4.80 3.85
CA MET A 19 12.62 -4.23 2.56
C MET A 19 12.85 -2.72 2.64
N TYR A 20 11.90 -1.95 3.18
CA TYR A 20 12.00 -0.50 3.25
C TYR A 20 13.17 -0.02 4.12
N LEU A 21 13.42 -0.67 5.26
CA LEU A 21 14.57 -0.35 6.11
C LEU A 21 15.89 -0.67 5.41
N THR A 22 16.01 -1.83 4.79
CA THR A 22 17.25 -2.25 4.12
C THR A 22 17.60 -1.30 2.99
N PHE A 23 16.65 -1.01 2.10
CA PHE A 23 16.88 -0.09 0.99
C PHE A 23 17.06 1.36 1.47
N GLY A 24 16.34 1.80 2.49
CA GLY A 24 16.48 3.13 3.07
C GLY A 24 17.86 3.35 3.67
N LEU A 25 18.35 2.40 4.47
CA LEU A 25 19.70 2.45 5.05
C LEU A 25 20.78 2.40 3.96
N LEU A 26 20.63 1.54 2.94
CA LEU A 26 21.55 1.49 1.81
C LEU A 26 21.63 2.84 1.09
N GLN A 27 20.50 3.49 0.79
CA GLN A 27 20.49 4.81 0.15
C GLN A 27 21.16 5.89 0.99
N VAL A 28 20.96 5.88 2.32
CA VAL A 28 21.64 6.82 3.22
C VAL A 28 23.15 6.60 3.21
N VAL A 29 23.61 5.35 3.35
CA VAL A 29 25.04 5.01 3.33
C VAL A 29 25.68 5.40 1.99
N PHE A 30 25.01 5.11 0.88
CA PHE A 30 25.44 5.50 -0.46
C PHE A 30 25.47 7.01 -0.66
N GLY A 31 24.46 7.72 -0.15
CA GLY A 31 24.42 9.19 -0.16
C GLY A 31 25.58 9.82 0.63
N ILE A 32 25.94 9.26 1.78
CA ILE A 32 27.06 9.74 2.59
C ILE A 32 28.42 9.42 1.94
N THR A 33 28.56 8.24 1.35
CA THR A 33 29.83 7.79 0.76
C THR A 33 30.06 8.31 -0.66
N GLY A 34 29.07 8.98 -1.27
CA GLY A 34 29.11 9.41 -2.66
C GLY A 34 29.15 8.24 -3.65
N ARG A 35 28.75 7.04 -3.21
CA ARG A 35 28.71 5.83 -4.03
C ARG A 35 27.27 5.53 -4.41
N GLY A 36 27.09 4.74 -5.47
CA GLY A 36 25.82 4.17 -5.85
C GLY A 36 26.05 2.79 -6.47
N ILE A 37 25.09 1.89 -6.29
CA ILE A 37 25.01 0.64 -7.04
C ILE A 37 23.83 0.81 -8.02
N LEU A 38 23.90 0.12 -9.17
CA LEU A 38 22.84 0.14 -10.18
C LEU A 38 21.45 -0.01 -9.51
N LEU A 39 20.53 0.92 -9.79
CA LEU A 39 19.15 1.02 -9.22
C LEU A 39 19.02 1.47 -7.75
N ILE A 40 20.13 1.71 -7.04
CA ILE A 40 20.14 2.27 -5.68
C ILE A 40 21.09 3.48 -5.68
N PRO A 41 20.65 4.63 -6.20
CA PRO A 41 21.45 5.85 -6.11
C PRO A 41 21.55 6.29 -4.65
N GLY A 42 22.68 6.91 -4.31
CA GLY A 42 22.88 7.53 -3.00
C GLY A 42 21.97 8.73 -2.84
N ASP A 43 20.99 8.62 -1.93
CA ASP A 43 20.03 9.69 -1.63
C ASP A 43 19.71 9.64 -0.13
N ILE A 44 20.25 10.61 0.61
CA ILE A 44 20.08 10.68 2.06
C ILE A 44 18.62 10.94 2.42
N VAL A 45 17.95 11.82 1.68
CA VAL A 45 16.56 12.23 1.98
C VAL A 45 15.60 11.11 1.59
N GLY A 46 15.74 10.58 0.37
CA GLY A 46 14.96 9.44 -0.10
C GLY A 46 15.16 8.21 0.79
N GLY A 47 16.41 7.92 1.18
CA GLY A 47 16.74 6.82 2.09
C GLY A 47 16.14 6.99 3.48
N ALA A 48 16.16 8.20 4.05
CA ALA A 48 15.52 8.51 5.33
C ALA A 48 14.00 8.34 5.27
N ILE A 49 13.36 8.76 4.17
CA ILE A 49 11.93 8.54 3.95
C ILE A 49 11.61 7.04 3.88
N LEU A 50 12.42 6.25 3.17
CA LEU A 50 12.25 4.80 3.12
C LEU A 50 12.36 4.18 4.51
N ALA A 51 13.36 4.58 5.30
CA ALA A 51 13.53 4.11 6.66
C ALA A 51 12.36 4.49 7.57
N LEU A 52 11.79 5.68 7.41
CA LEU A 52 10.58 6.12 8.11
C LEU A 52 9.39 5.21 7.77
N ILE A 53 9.15 4.93 6.48
CA ILE A 53 8.06 4.05 6.03
C ILE A 53 8.24 2.64 6.60
N GLY A 54 9.46 2.10 6.53
CA GLY A 54 9.80 0.79 7.10
C GLY A 54 9.58 0.74 8.62
N SER A 55 9.90 1.82 9.32
CA SER A 55 9.66 1.96 10.77
C SER A 55 8.17 1.95 11.13
N VAL A 56 7.31 2.55 10.30
CA VAL A 56 5.85 2.51 10.48
C VAL A 56 5.31 1.09 10.32
N PHE A 57 5.80 0.35 9.32
CA PHE A 57 5.44 -1.07 9.16
C PHE A 57 5.93 -1.92 10.36
N LEU A 58 7.15 -1.68 10.83
CA LEU A 58 7.70 -2.36 12.00
C LEU A 58 6.91 -2.05 13.28
N ALA A 59 6.47 -0.81 13.45
CA ALA A 59 5.58 -0.41 14.55
C ALA A 59 4.26 -1.19 14.50
N GLY A 60 3.68 -1.43 13.32
CA GLY A 60 2.50 -2.28 13.18
C GLY A 60 2.72 -3.72 13.64
N VAL A 61 3.89 -4.30 13.35
CA VAL A 61 4.28 -5.63 13.85
C VAL A 61 4.48 -5.62 15.37
N ALA A 62 5.13 -4.60 15.91
CA ALA A 62 5.35 -4.45 17.34
C ALA A 62 4.03 -4.31 18.13
N VAL A 63 3.08 -3.53 17.60
CA VAL A 63 1.74 -3.37 18.17
C VAL A 63 0.96 -4.69 18.14
N TRP A 64 1.13 -5.50 17.09
CA TRP A 64 0.53 -6.83 17.01
C TRP A 64 1.00 -7.80 18.09
N LEU A 65 2.29 -7.78 18.42
CA LEU A 65 2.88 -8.60 19.48
C LEU A 65 2.49 -8.13 20.90
N GLY A 66 1.92 -6.92 21.01
CA GLY A 66 1.54 -6.31 22.27
C GLY A 66 0.05 -6.46 22.62
N PRO A 67 -0.37 -5.89 23.77
CA PRO A 67 -1.76 -5.97 24.25
C PRO A 67 -2.78 -5.18 23.40
N ARG A 68 -2.32 -4.42 22.40
CA ARG A 68 -3.15 -3.63 21.46
C ARG A 68 -3.16 -4.20 20.04
N GLY A 69 -3.11 -5.53 19.91
CA GLY A 69 -2.98 -6.20 18.60
C GLY A 69 -4.12 -5.89 17.60
N GLU A 70 -5.24 -5.35 18.08
CA GLU A 70 -6.36 -4.86 17.27
C GLU A 70 -5.97 -3.68 16.36
N ASP A 71 -5.07 -2.80 16.83
CA ASP A 71 -4.64 -1.59 16.13
C ASP A 71 -3.56 -1.87 15.07
N ALA A 72 -2.95 -3.06 15.08
CA ALA A 72 -1.85 -3.43 14.18
C ALA A 72 -2.23 -3.26 12.69
N GLY A 73 -3.49 -3.55 12.34
CA GLY A 73 -4.00 -3.37 11.00
C GLY A 73 -3.94 -1.92 10.51
N ALA A 74 -4.16 -0.94 11.39
CA ALA A 74 -4.13 0.48 11.05
C ALA A 74 -2.72 0.93 10.64
N TYR A 75 -1.69 0.52 11.40
CA TYR A 75 -0.30 0.85 11.09
C TYR A 75 0.15 0.28 9.74
N VAL A 76 -0.24 -0.95 9.40
CA VAL A 76 0.07 -1.56 8.11
C VAL A 76 -0.59 -0.80 6.96
N HIS A 77 -1.83 -0.30 7.15
CA HIS A 77 -2.48 0.55 6.15
C HIS A 77 -1.80 1.91 6.02
N VAL A 78 -1.41 2.55 7.13
CA VAL A 78 -0.70 3.83 7.12
C VAL A 78 0.65 3.69 6.41
N GLY A 79 1.41 2.65 6.72
CA GLY A 79 2.67 2.35 6.03
C GLY A 79 2.48 2.16 4.53
N ALA A 80 1.42 1.45 4.12
CA ALA A 80 1.09 1.27 2.72
C ALA A 80 0.74 2.61 2.04
N TRP A 81 -0.05 3.46 2.69
CA TRP A 81 -0.40 4.79 2.18
C TRP A 81 0.82 5.68 2.04
N LEU A 82 1.70 5.71 3.04
CA LEU A 82 2.95 6.45 2.96
C LEU A 82 3.79 5.99 1.76
N GLY A 83 3.95 4.67 1.56
CA GLY A 83 4.67 4.13 0.41
C GLY A 83 4.10 4.59 -0.94
N VAL A 84 2.78 4.55 -1.11
CA VAL A 84 2.11 4.98 -2.34
C VAL A 84 2.21 6.49 -2.55
N ILE A 85 2.01 7.29 -1.50
CA ILE A 85 2.08 8.76 -1.59
C ILE A 85 3.50 9.20 -2.00
N PHE A 86 4.53 8.66 -1.37
CA PHE A 86 5.90 9.01 -1.70
C PHE A 86 6.31 8.53 -3.10
N CYS A 87 5.80 7.39 -3.55
CA CYS A 87 5.95 6.97 -4.95
C CYS A 87 5.29 7.96 -5.92
N LEU A 88 4.09 8.47 -5.61
CA LEU A 88 3.42 9.46 -6.43
C LEU A 88 4.22 10.76 -6.50
N VAL A 89 4.74 11.21 -5.36
CA VAL A 89 5.66 12.36 -5.31
C VAL A 89 6.85 12.12 -6.23
N ARG A 90 7.52 10.95 -6.12
CA ARG A 90 8.66 10.64 -6.97
C ARG A 90 8.29 10.58 -8.46
N PHE A 91 7.08 10.15 -8.79
CA PHE A 91 6.58 10.17 -10.16
C PHE A 91 6.42 11.60 -10.71
N VAL A 92 6.03 12.57 -9.86
CA VAL A 92 5.99 13.98 -10.24
C VAL A 92 7.40 14.51 -10.53
N PHE A 93 8.40 14.14 -9.73
CA PHE A 93 9.81 14.49 -10.01
C PHE A 93 10.27 13.91 -11.35
N LEU A 94 9.96 12.64 -11.63
CA LEU A 94 10.28 12.01 -12.91
C LEU A 94 9.62 12.75 -14.08
N ALA A 95 8.34 13.13 -13.94
CA ALA A 95 7.62 13.89 -14.96
C ALA A 95 8.20 15.30 -15.17
N ALA A 96 8.62 15.97 -14.08
CA ALA A 96 9.26 17.27 -14.16
C ALA A 96 10.59 17.19 -14.93
N ASN A 97 11.42 16.18 -14.63
CA ASN A 97 12.69 15.96 -15.33
C ASN A 97 12.47 15.59 -16.81
N ALA A 98 11.48 14.74 -17.10
CA ALA A 98 11.11 14.40 -18.47
C ALA A 98 10.63 15.61 -19.28
N LEU A 99 9.84 16.50 -18.66
CA LEU A 99 9.39 17.74 -19.30
C LEU A 99 10.56 18.69 -19.54
N ALA A 100 11.46 18.83 -18.56
CA ALA A 100 12.67 19.63 -18.65
C ALA A 100 13.59 19.18 -19.81
N PHE A 101 13.78 17.86 -19.95
CA PHE A 101 14.49 17.26 -21.07
C PHE A 101 13.78 17.56 -22.41
N GLY A 102 12.46 17.40 -22.47
CA GLY A 102 11.67 17.68 -23.68
C GLY A 102 11.70 19.14 -24.13
N LEU A 103 11.91 20.08 -23.19
CA LEU A 103 12.07 21.51 -23.47
C LEU A 103 13.51 21.88 -23.87
N GLY A 104 14.46 20.94 -23.84
CA GLY A 104 15.85 21.19 -24.23
C GLY A 104 16.62 22.08 -23.25
N MET A 105 16.28 22.05 -21.96
CA MET A 105 17.07 22.77 -20.95
C MET A 105 18.47 22.17 -20.87
N GLU A 106 19.52 23.01 -20.91
CA GLU A 106 20.93 22.57 -20.95
C GLU A 106 21.27 21.61 -19.81
N ASP A 107 20.76 21.85 -18.61
CA ASP A 107 21.00 21.03 -17.41
C ASP A 107 20.44 19.60 -17.52
N PHE A 108 19.52 19.35 -18.46
CA PHE A 108 18.85 18.05 -18.61
C PHE A 108 19.28 17.30 -19.86
N GLY A 109 20.18 17.83 -20.68
CA GLY A 109 20.53 17.26 -21.99
C GLY A 109 21.05 15.81 -21.97
N GLU A 110 21.61 15.36 -20.85
CA GLU A 110 22.09 13.98 -20.65
C GLU A 110 21.17 13.12 -19.77
N TRP A 111 20.02 13.65 -19.33
CA TRP A 111 19.12 12.96 -18.41
C TRP A 111 18.60 11.64 -18.99
N ARG A 112 18.67 10.58 -18.19
CA ARG A 112 18.07 9.28 -18.50
C ARG A 112 17.04 8.92 -17.44
N ILE A 113 16.00 8.20 -17.86
CA ILE A 113 14.96 7.67 -16.95
C ILE A 113 15.59 6.80 -15.83
N THR A 114 16.70 6.12 -16.12
CA THR A 114 17.45 5.30 -15.17
C THR A 114 18.06 6.09 -14.02
N ASP A 115 18.31 7.38 -14.20
CA ASP A 115 18.91 8.25 -13.17
C ASP A 115 17.89 8.54 -12.06
N ASP A 116 16.60 8.46 -12.40
CA ASP A 116 15.51 8.62 -11.46
C ASP A 116 14.95 7.30 -10.91
N MET A 117 15.47 6.16 -11.36
CA MET A 117 15.09 4.83 -10.84
C MET A 117 15.61 4.65 -9.42
N VAL A 118 14.74 4.92 -8.45
CA VAL A 118 15.01 4.81 -7.02
C VAL A 118 14.18 3.70 -6.37
N PRO A 119 14.67 3.12 -5.26
CA PRO A 119 13.93 2.20 -4.41
C PRO A 119 12.48 2.57 -4.12
N MET A 120 12.24 3.85 -3.87
CA MET A 120 10.91 4.39 -3.60
C MET A 120 9.86 4.04 -4.67
N LEU A 121 10.25 3.99 -5.95
CA LEU A 121 9.32 3.74 -7.07
C LEU A 121 8.90 2.27 -7.13
N TYR A 122 9.86 1.34 -7.05
CA TYR A 122 9.55 -0.08 -7.21
C TYR A 122 9.03 -0.73 -5.92
N LEU A 123 9.47 -0.28 -4.74
CA LEU A 123 8.97 -0.81 -3.46
C LEU A 123 7.50 -0.46 -3.21
N ALA A 124 7.01 0.65 -3.75
CA ALA A 124 5.63 1.07 -3.61
C ALA A 124 4.62 0.22 -4.41
N LEU A 125 5.10 -0.62 -5.33
CA LEU A 125 4.24 -1.55 -6.08
C LEU A 125 3.61 -2.60 -5.18
N PHE A 126 4.33 -3.07 -4.16
CA PHE A 126 3.82 -4.05 -3.19
C PHE A 126 2.66 -3.52 -2.34
N PRO A 127 2.77 -2.35 -1.65
CA PRO A 127 1.65 -1.77 -0.91
C PRO A 127 0.50 -1.35 -1.82
N LEU A 128 0.78 -0.90 -3.06
CA LEU A 128 -0.27 -0.61 -4.04
C LEU A 128 -1.07 -1.87 -4.39
N ALA A 129 -0.39 -2.98 -4.69
CA ALA A 129 -1.03 -4.27 -4.98
C ALA A 129 -1.85 -4.78 -3.78
N ALA A 130 -1.32 -4.63 -2.56
CA ALA A 130 -2.03 -4.97 -1.32
C ALA A 130 -3.32 -4.15 -1.18
N MET A 131 -3.29 -2.83 -1.39
CA MET A 131 -4.48 -1.98 -1.33
C MET A 131 -5.53 -2.34 -2.37
N LEU A 132 -5.13 -2.59 -3.62
CA LEU A 132 -6.06 -2.98 -4.70
C LEU A 132 -6.76 -4.31 -4.36
N ARG A 133 -6.00 -5.26 -3.80
CA ARG A 133 -6.54 -6.56 -3.35
C ARG A 133 -7.50 -6.40 -2.17
N TRP A 134 -7.24 -5.49 -1.23
CA TRP A 134 -8.18 -5.20 -0.14
C TRP A 134 -9.47 -4.55 -0.65
N ARG A 135 -9.38 -3.57 -1.56
CA ARG A 135 -10.54 -2.88 -2.14
C ARG A 135 -11.49 -3.80 -2.91
N THR A 136 -10.96 -4.75 -3.67
CA THR A 136 -11.78 -5.71 -4.42
C THR A 136 -12.52 -6.70 -3.52
N LYS A 137 -11.95 -7.03 -2.36
CA LYS A 137 -12.59 -7.92 -1.39
C LYS A 137 -13.79 -7.26 -0.71
N SER A 138 -13.64 -6.03 -0.22
CA SER A 138 -14.73 -5.27 0.41
C SER A 138 -15.91 -5.03 -0.55
N ARG A 139 -15.64 -4.82 -1.84
CA ARG A 139 -16.69 -4.68 -2.86
C ARG A 139 -17.49 -5.97 -3.07
N LYS A 140 -16.85 -7.14 -2.99
CA LYS A 140 -17.52 -8.44 -3.13
C LYS A 140 -18.40 -8.77 -1.92
N GLU A 141 -17.94 -8.42 -0.71
CA GLU A 141 -18.74 -8.58 0.52
C GLU A 141 -20.03 -7.74 0.46
N MET A 142 -19.95 -6.45 0.08
CA MET A 142 -21.17 -5.63 -0.06
C MET A 142 -22.15 -6.18 -1.10
N ARG A 143 -21.66 -6.63 -2.26
CA ARG A 143 -22.51 -7.17 -3.34
C ARG A 143 -23.08 -8.57 -3.05
N GLY A 144 -22.52 -9.26 -2.05
CA GLY A 144 -23.03 -10.54 -1.56
C GLY A 144 -24.20 -10.33 -0.60
N ASN A 145 -24.05 -9.39 0.33
CA ASN A 145 -25.07 -9.05 1.32
C ASN A 145 -26.37 -8.55 0.65
N ASP A 146 -26.28 -7.65 -0.34
CA ASP A 146 -27.45 -7.18 -1.10
C ASP A 146 -28.27 -8.31 -1.73
N LYS A 147 -27.60 -9.39 -2.17
CA LYS A 147 -28.29 -10.54 -2.79
C LYS A 147 -28.91 -11.50 -1.78
N GLU A 148 -28.37 -11.57 -0.57
CA GLU A 148 -28.98 -12.33 0.52
C GLU A 148 -30.21 -11.58 1.04
N ASP A 149 -30.11 -10.27 1.20
CA ASP A 149 -31.22 -9.40 1.62
C ASP A 149 -32.38 -9.43 0.60
N GLU A 150 -32.09 -9.43 -0.72
CA GLU A 150 -33.11 -9.57 -1.77
C GLU A 150 -33.80 -10.94 -1.75
N LYS A 151 -33.06 -12.02 -1.45
CA LYS A 151 -33.63 -13.37 -1.35
C LYS A 151 -34.50 -13.56 -0.12
N VAL A 152 -34.07 -13.00 1.03
CA VAL A 152 -34.86 -13.03 2.27
C VAL A 152 -36.18 -12.29 2.06
N ASN A 153 -36.16 -11.13 1.41
CA ASN A 153 -37.36 -10.35 1.18
C ASN A 153 -38.36 -11.04 0.21
N ARG A 154 -37.88 -11.68 -0.88
CA ARG A 154 -38.76 -12.46 -1.78
C ARG A 154 -39.34 -13.71 -1.13
N GLY A 155 -38.58 -14.40 -0.27
CA GLY A 155 -39.09 -15.58 0.44
C GLY A 155 -40.19 -15.25 1.46
N GLN A 156 -40.25 -14.00 1.93
CA GLN A 156 -41.25 -13.55 2.91
C GLN A 156 -42.57 -13.17 2.24
N ASP A 157 -42.55 -12.61 1.04
CA ASP A 157 -43.76 -12.34 0.23
C ASP A 157 -44.52 -13.62 -0.15
N ASP A 158 -43.82 -14.72 -0.42
CA ASP A 158 -44.45 -16.00 -0.81
C ASP A 158 -45.13 -16.73 0.37
N THR A 159 -44.78 -16.41 1.62
CA THR A 159 -45.37 -17.02 2.82
C THR A 159 -46.54 -16.23 3.42
N GLY A 160 -46.71 -14.96 3.03
CA GLY A 160 -47.79 -14.09 3.52
C GLY A 160 -49.13 -14.21 2.80
N VAL A 161 -49.18 -14.92 1.66
CA VAL A 161 -50.39 -15.01 0.82
C VAL A 161 -51.28 -16.22 1.16
N SER A 162 -50.77 -17.23 1.87
CA SER A 162 -51.51 -18.49 2.09
C SER A 162 -52.50 -18.50 3.28
N THR A 163 -52.57 -17.47 4.12
CA THR A 163 -53.43 -17.48 5.33
C THR A 163 -54.69 -16.62 5.23
N ARG A 164 -55.00 -16.02 4.06
CA ARG A 164 -56.14 -15.10 3.94
C ARG A 164 -57.42 -15.67 3.32
N GLU A 165 -57.46 -16.96 2.93
CA GLU A 165 -58.65 -17.55 2.28
C GLU A 165 -59.54 -18.45 3.15
N GLU A 166 -59.17 -18.84 4.37
CA GLU A 166 -60.02 -19.75 5.20
C GLU A 166 -60.93 -19.03 6.21
N SER A 167 -61.42 -17.84 5.88
CA SER A 167 -62.37 -17.11 6.73
C SER A 167 -63.44 -16.43 5.87
N LYS A 168 -64.31 -17.22 5.25
CA LYS A 168 -65.66 -16.78 4.88
C LYS A 168 -66.61 -17.96 4.74
#